data_AF-A0A0C1MJG7-F1
#
_entry.id   AF-A0A0C1MJG7-F1
#
_cell.length_a   1.000
_cell.length_b   1.000
_cell.length_c   1.000
_cell.angle_alpha   90.00
_cell.angle_beta   90.00
_cell.angle_gamma   90.00
#
_symmetry.space_group_name_H-M   'P 1'
#
loop_
_entity.id
_entity.type
_entity.pdbx_description
1 polymer ?
#
loop_
_entity_poly.entity_id
_entity_poly.type
_entity_poly.pdbx_seq_one_letter_code
_entity_poly.pdbx_strand_id
1 'polypeptide(L)'
;MQQYSILQQLPKAKLGYLPTPVIKLENLTRILGGPDILMKRDDLTGLALGGNKTRKLEYILGDAVAKGCDCVVTAGAQQSNHCRQTAGAAAKLGLHCHLLLGGDKPNEARGNLLLDSLFGAHIHFTKENRKGEDIPNVVEGLKLAGHTPYVIPYGGSNDLGACGFIEAGLELSKQIDMENLSQVFFASSSGGTHAGLMIAKSILNQNHSLTGIQIDKAELAGKTFKQEVLELANATASFLNLDLAYTAQEVVLDNHYLGEGYGVLSAQEREAIQLLATTEGILLDPVYTGRAFAAMVDKIKSGNLPRDKQVLFWHTGGTPSLFAYSAMLV
;
A
#
# COMPACT_ATOMS: atom_id res chain seq x y z
N MET A 1 7.63 19.85 16.45
CA MET A 1 6.37 19.31 17.02
C MET A 1 5.11 20.09 16.60
N GLN A 2 5.14 21.40 16.33
CA GLN A 2 3.95 22.18 15.89
C GLN A 2 3.50 21.97 14.43
N GLN A 3 4.40 21.55 13.52
CA GLN A 3 4.16 21.53 12.06
C GLN A 3 3.20 20.44 11.54
N TYR A 4 2.82 19.44 12.35
CA TYR A 4 1.89 18.37 11.95
C TYR A 4 0.59 18.38 12.76
N SER A 5 0.27 19.49 13.44
CA SER A 5 -1.02 19.69 14.11
C SER A 5 -2.21 19.53 13.16
N ILE A 6 -2.03 19.90 11.88
CA ILE A 6 -3.06 19.72 10.84
C ILE A 6 -3.44 18.26 10.62
N LEU A 7 -2.50 17.31 10.69
CA LEU A 7 -2.80 15.88 10.56
C LEU A 7 -3.77 15.40 11.65
N GLN A 8 -3.66 15.96 12.85
CA GLN A 8 -4.53 15.62 13.98
C GLN A 8 -5.93 16.24 13.88
N GLN A 9 -6.11 17.25 13.02
CA GLN A 9 -7.39 17.93 12.80
C GLN A 9 -8.19 17.31 11.65
N LEU A 10 -7.54 16.53 10.78
CA LEU A 10 -8.23 15.84 9.69
C LEU A 10 -9.19 14.79 10.24
N PRO A 11 -10.38 14.65 9.65
CA PRO A 11 -11.33 13.62 10.08
C PRO A 11 -10.75 12.23 9.82
N LYS A 12 -10.83 11.35 10.82
CA LYS A 12 -10.38 9.96 10.73
C LYS A 12 -11.48 8.97 11.11
N ALA A 13 -11.70 7.99 10.26
CA ALA A 13 -12.40 6.76 10.61
C ALA A 13 -11.43 5.81 11.33
N LYS A 14 -11.81 5.31 12.52
CA LYS A 14 -11.00 4.31 13.25
C LYS A 14 -11.20 2.93 12.64
N LEU A 15 -10.30 2.52 11.77
CA LEU A 15 -10.44 1.29 10.98
C LEU A 15 -9.50 0.19 11.43
N GLY A 16 -8.25 0.54 11.75
CA GLY A 16 -7.18 -0.43 12.01
C GLY A 16 -6.83 -0.60 13.49
N TYR A 17 -6.08 -1.67 13.77
CA TYR A 17 -5.35 -1.84 15.04
C TYR A 17 -3.96 -1.22 14.90
N LEU A 18 -3.81 0.00 15.43
CA LEU A 18 -2.58 0.78 15.39
C LEU A 18 -2.11 1.10 16.82
N PRO A 19 -0.79 1.19 17.09
CA PRO A 19 0.31 1.02 16.15
C PRO A 19 0.55 -0.44 15.76
N THR A 20 0.99 -0.69 14.52
CA THR A 20 1.38 -2.06 14.10
C THR A 20 2.77 -2.41 14.64
N PRO A 21 3.10 -3.69 14.90
CA PRO A 21 4.38 -4.02 15.50
C PRO A 21 5.55 -3.88 14.51
N VAL A 22 6.73 -3.62 15.06
CA VAL A 22 8.02 -3.84 14.39
C VAL A 22 8.67 -5.06 15.02
N ILE A 23 9.10 -6.00 14.20
CA ILE A 23 9.74 -7.24 14.64
C ILE A 23 11.13 -7.37 14.03
N LYS A 24 12.01 -8.12 14.69
CA LYS A 24 13.28 -8.57 14.12
C LYS A 24 13.07 -9.89 13.39
N LEU A 25 13.70 -10.06 12.23
CA LEU A 25 13.74 -11.32 11.48
C LEU A 25 15.07 -12.01 11.79
N GLU A 26 15.17 -12.61 12.99
CA GLU A 26 16.42 -13.11 13.54
C GLU A 26 17.00 -14.27 12.73
N ASN A 27 16.15 -15.20 12.26
CA ASN A 27 16.58 -16.35 11.48
C ASN A 27 17.09 -15.90 10.11
N LEU A 28 16.34 -15.00 9.47
CA LEU A 28 16.70 -14.46 8.17
C LEU A 28 17.98 -13.62 8.23
N THR A 29 18.13 -12.78 9.26
CA THR A 29 19.35 -11.98 9.48
C THR A 29 20.57 -12.90 9.56
N ARG A 30 20.48 -13.98 10.35
CA ARG A 30 21.53 -14.99 10.49
C ARG A 30 21.82 -15.74 9.19
N ILE A 31 20.78 -16.10 8.42
CA ILE A 31 20.93 -16.85 7.16
C ILE A 31 21.56 -16.00 6.06
N LEU A 32 21.17 -14.72 5.94
CA LEU A 32 21.65 -13.85 4.87
C LEU A 32 23.03 -13.23 5.15
N GLY A 33 23.47 -13.15 6.41
CA GLY A 33 24.82 -12.69 6.76
C GLY A 33 25.09 -11.22 6.37
N GLY A 34 24.17 -10.33 6.75
CA GLY A 34 24.17 -8.90 6.39
C GLY A 34 23.70 -8.00 7.55
N PRO A 35 23.05 -6.85 7.26
CA PRO A 35 22.47 -5.99 8.31
C PRO A 35 21.40 -6.71 9.13
N ASP A 36 21.10 -6.19 10.31
CA ASP A 36 19.93 -6.56 11.11
C ASP A 36 18.66 -6.26 10.31
N ILE A 37 17.78 -7.26 10.16
CA ILE A 37 16.55 -7.13 9.38
C ILE A 37 15.36 -6.90 10.32
N LEU A 38 14.74 -5.73 10.19
CA LEU A 38 13.48 -5.38 10.82
C LEU A 38 12.32 -5.54 9.84
N MET A 39 11.12 -5.79 10.36
CA MET A 39 9.90 -5.78 9.56
C MET A 39 8.81 -4.98 10.27
N LYS A 40 8.26 -3.98 9.58
CA LYS A 40 7.06 -3.24 9.99
C LYS A 40 5.82 -3.97 9.49
N ARG A 41 4.98 -4.45 10.41
CA ARG A 41 3.88 -5.40 10.15
C ARG A 41 2.55 -4.71 9.82
N ASP A 42 2.51 -3.93 8.76
CA ASP A 42 1.25 -3.30 8.29
C ASP A 42 0.27 -4.30 7.64
N ASP A 43 0.68 -5.55 7.44
CA ASP A 43 -0.22 -6.67 7.20
C ASP A 43 -1.15 -6.94 8.40
N LEU A 44 -0.77 -6.52 9.61
CA LEU A 44 -1.52 -6.73 10.85
C LEU A 44 -2.44 -5.57 11.24
N THR A 45 -2.77 -4.66 10.32
CA THR A 45 -3.73 -3.56 10.58
C THR A 45 -5.15 -4.06 10.86
N GLY A 46 -5.46 -5.34 10.59
CA GLY A 46 -6.66 -6.06 11.03
C GLY A 46 -7.92 -5.88 10.19
N LEU A 47 -8.17 -4.70 9.63
CA LEU A 47 -9.34 -4.46 8.78
C LEU A 47 -9.33 -5.40 7.57
N ALA A 48 -10.36 -6.22 7.45
CA ALA A 48 -10.55 -7.11 6.30
C ALA A 48 -9.36 -8.06 6.04
N LEU A 49 -8.62 -8.52 7.06
CA LEU A 49 -7.32 -9.23 6.93
C LEU A 49 -6.11 -8.32 6.63
N GLY A 50 -6.24 -7.03 6.94
CA GLY A 50 -5.14 -6.07 7.06
C GLY A 50 -4.45 -5.65 5.76
N GLY A 51 -3.39 -4.87 5.93
CA GLY A 51 -2.60 -4.24 4.86
C GLY A 51 -2.52 -2.72 5.00
N ASN A 52 -1.70 -2.12 4.13
CA ASN A 52 -1.41 -0.69 4.15
C ASN A 52 -2.61 0.21 3.86
N LYS A 53 -3.62 -0.26 3.12
CA LYS A 53 -4.74 0.58 2.66
C LYS A 53 -5.61 1.01 3.83
N THR A 54 -5.67 0.22 4.90
CA THR A 54 -6.33 0.58 6.16
C THR A 54 -5.89 1.96 6.66
N ARG A 55 -4.57 2.24 6.69
CA ARG A 55 -4.05 3.55 7.12
C ARG A 55 -4.51 4.71 6.25
N LYS A 56 -4.52 4.51 4.92
CA LYS A 56 -4.98 5.52 3.97
C LYS A 56 -6.48 5.76 4.10
N LEU A 57 -7.24 4.68 4.24
CA LEU A 57 -8.69 4.70 4.34
C LEU A 57 -9.17 5.35 5.65
N GLU A 58 -8.39 5.38 6.73
CA GLU A 58 -8.77 6.13 7.93
C GLU A 58 -9.03 7.61 7.61
N TYR A 59 -8.16 8.23 6.82
CA TYR A 59 -8.31 9.63 6.42
C TYR A 59 -9.36 9.80 5.31
N ILE A 60 -9.30 8.96 4.27
CA ILE A 60 -10.20 9.07 3.11
C ILE A 60 -11.66 8.87 3.52
N LEU A 61 -11.94 7.82 4.30
CA LEU A 61 -13.31 7.53 4.74
C LEU A 61 -13.73 8.39 5.93
N GLY A 62 -12.76 8.90 6.72
CA GLY A 62 -13.03 9.97 7.67
C GLY A 62 -13.62 11.20 6.98
N ASP A 63 -13.02 11.64 5.88
CA ASP A 63 -13.53 12.74 5.05
C ASP A 63 -14.87 12.42 4.38
N ALA A 64 -15.05 11.22 3.84
CA ALA A 64 -16.31 10.78 3.25
C ALA A 64 -17.49 10.83 4.26
N VAL A 65 -17.28 10.29 5.46
CA VAL A 65 -18.28 10.32 6.53
C VAL A 65 -18.55 11.74 7.01
N ALA A 66 -17.51 12.57 7.17
CA ALA A 66 -17.67 13.97 7.56
C ALA A 66 -18.48 14.79 6.54
N LYS A 67 -18.42 14.43 5.26
CA LYS A 67 -19.21 15.03 4.17
C LYS A 67 -20.63 14.46 4.04
N GLY A 68 -21.00 13.47 4.86
CA GLY A 68 -22.31 12.84 4.80
C GLY A 68 -22.52 11.95 3.57
N CYS A 69 -21.44 11.43 2.97
CA CYS A 69 -21.55 10.47 1.88
C CYS A 69 -22.14 9.14 2.38
N ASP A 70 -22.97 8.50 1.55
CA ASP A 70 -23.64 7.23 1.87
C ASP A 70 -23.06 6.04 1.09
N CYS A 71 -22.25 6.31 0.07
CA CYS A 71 -21.61 5.28 -0.74
C CYS A 71 -20.21 5.66 -1.20
N VAL A 72 -19.39 4.65 -1.45
CA VAL A 72 -18.02 4.80 -1.94
C VAL A 72 -17.82 4.04 -3.25
N VAL A 73 -17.04 4.62 -4.16
CA VAL A 73 -16.76 4.05 -5.48
C VAL A 73 -15.26 4.02 -5.70
N THR A 74 -14.72 2.86 -6.09
CA THR A 74 -13.30 2.70 -6.44
C THR A 74 -13.10 1.62 -7.49
N ALA A 75 -11.91 1.57 -8.09
CA ALA A 75 -11.54 0.55 -9.05
C ALA A 75 -10.27 -0.22 -8.67
N GLY A 76 -10.08 -1.39 -9.29
CA GLY A 76 -8.87 -2.19 -9.20
C GLY A 76 -8.92 -3.47 -10.05
N ALA A 77 -7.86 -4.28 -9.97
CA ALA A 77 -7.92 -5.66 -10.47
C ALA A 77 -8.79 -6.54 -9.55
N GLN A 78 -9.21 -7.73 -10.01
CA GLN A 78 -10.03 -8.64 -9.20
C GLN A 78 -9.38 -9.05 -7.87
N GLN A 79 -8.04 -9.12 -7.83
CA GLN A 79 -7.29 -9.40 -6.61
C GLN A 79 -6.79 -8.14 -5.90
N SER A 80 -7.45 -7.00 -6.11
CA SER A 80 -7.07 -5.72 -5.53
C SER A 80 -7.22 -5.71 -4.01
N ASN A 81 -6.08 -5.65 -3.32
CA ASN A 81 -6.03 -5.42 -1.87
C ASN A 81 -6.67 -4.09 -1.45
N HIS A 82 -6.70 -3.11 -2.36
CA HIS A 82 -7.35 -1.82 -2.17
C HIS A 82 -8.88 -1.94 -2.18
N CYS A 83 -9.43 -2.65 -3.16
CA CYS A 83 -10.86 -2.89 -3.25
C CYS A 83 -11.36 -3.66 -2.02
N ARG A 84 -10.65 -4.72 -1.63
CA ARG A 84 -10.98 -5.52 -0.44
C ARG A 84 -10.97 -4.74 0.86
N GLN A 85 -9.97 -3.92 1.10
CA GLN A 85 -9.93 -3.07 2.29
C GLN A 85 -10.97 -1.95 2.22
N THR A 86 -11.28 -1.42 1.03
CA THR A 86 -12.36 -0.43 0.85
C THR A 86 -13.73 -1.04 1.16
N ALA A 87 -14.01 -2.24 0.64
CA ALA A 87 -15.25 -2.97 0.92
C ALA A 87 -15.42 -3.27 2.41
N GLY A 88 -14.37 -3.81 3.06
CA GLY A 88 -14.42 -4.06 4.50
C GLY A 88 -14.57 -2.80 5.34
N ALA A 89 -13.95 -1.68 4.93
CA ALA A 89 -14.13 -0.40 5.62
C ALA A 89 -15.53 0.17 5.43
N ALA A 90 -16.07 0.12 4.20
CA ALA A 90 -17.41 0.57 3.88
C ALA A 90 -18.45 -0.23 4.70
N ALA A 91 -18.32 -1.56 4.74
CA ALA A 91 -19.17 -2.42 5.56
C ALA A 91 -19.12 -2.03 7.06
N LYS A 92 -17.92 -1.76 7.61
CA LYS A 92 -17.76 -1.32 9.00
C LYS A 92 -18.41 0.04 9.29
N LEU A 93 -18.42 0.94 8.30
CA LEU A 93 -18.96 2.30 8.43
C LEU A 93 -20.44 2.41 8.01
N GLY A 94 -21.04 1.32 7.52
CA GLY A 94 -22.42 1.34 7.00
C GLY A 94 -22.57 2.08 5.66
N LEU A 95 -21.51 2.16 4.86
CA LEU A 95 -21.52 2.78 3.53
C LEU A 95 -21.77 1.71 2.46
N HIS A 96 -22.55 2.04 1.42
CA HIS A 96 -22.60 1.19 0.23
C HIS A 96 -21.25 1.21 -0.49
N CYS A 97 -20.80 0.07 -1.01
CA CYS A 97 -19.51 -0.03 -1.68
C CYS A 97 -19.69 -0.49 -3.12
N HIS A 98 -19.21 0.29 -4.08
CA HIS A 98 -19.16 -0.08 -5.50
C HIS A 98 -17.71 -0.27 -5.94
N LEU A 99 -17.40 -1.46 -6.43
CA LEU A 99 -16.08 -1.85 -6.89
C LEU A 99 -16.11 -2.09 -8.39
N LEU A 100 -15.33 -1.33 -9.15
CA LEU A 100 -15.13 -1.56 -10.58
C LEU A 100 -13.88 -2.42 -10.76
N LEU A 101 -14.07 -3.70 -11.07
CA LEU A 101 -13.02 -4.70 -11.13
C LEU A 101 -12.73 -5.10 -12.58
N GLY A 102 -11.49 -4.93 -13.01
CA GLY A 102 -11.05 -5.37 -14.33
C GLY A 102 -11.15 -6.88 -14.53
N GLY A 103 -11.44 -7.29 -15.76
CA GLY A 103 -11.66 -8.65 -16.24
C GLY A 103 -13.14 -9.00 -16.31
N ASP A 104 -13.41 -10.21 -16.80
CA ASP A 104 -14.75 -10.80 -16.79
C ASP A 104 -15.07 -11.42 -15.43
N LYS A 105 -16.36 -11.61 -15.14
CA LYS A 105 -16.82 -12.32 -13.95
C LYS A 105 -16.29 -13.76 -13.97
N PRO A 106 -15.49 -14.19 -12.98
CA PRO A 106 -15.01 -15.57 -12.94
C PRO A 106 -16.13 -16.52 -12.50
N ASN A 107 -15.98 -17.80 -12.85
CA ASN A 107 -16.88 -18.86 -12.38
C ASN A 107 -16.78 -19.09 -10.87
N GLU A 108 -15.61 -18.86 -10.29
CA GLU A 108 -15.34 -19.04 -8.87
C GLU A 108 -14.63 -17.80 -8.31
N ALA A 109 -15.13 -17.26 -7.19
CA ALA A 109 -14.48 -16.17 -6.47
C ALA A 109 -13.47 -16.73 -5.46
N ARG A 110 -12.21 -16.25 -5.53
CA ARG A 110 -11.13 -16.62 -4.61
C ARG A 110 -10.40 -15.39 -4.10
N GLY A 111 -9.65 -15.53 -3.00
CA GLY A 111 -8.81 -14.48 -2.45
C GLY A 111 -9.60 -13.19 -2.16
N ASN A 112 -9.12 -12.06 -2.64
CA ASN A 112 -9.76 -10.75 -2.39
C ASN A 112 -11.17 -10.66 -3.00
N LEU A 113 -11.43 -11.23 -4.19
CA LEU A 113 -12.76 -11.16 -4.83
C LEU A 113 -13.85 -11.88 -4.00
N LEU A 114 -13.49 -12.99 -3.35
CA LEU A 114 -14.39 -13.66 -2.42
C LEU A 114 -14.72 -12.74 -1.24
N LEU A 115 -13.70 -12.10 -0.68
CA LEU A 115 -13.87 -11.18 0.45
C LEU A 115 -14.68 -9.94 0.07
N ASP A 116 -14.48 -9.37 -1.11
CA ASP A 116 -15.28 -8.26 -1.65
C ASP A 116 -16.78 -8.60 -1.62
N SER A 117 -17.12 -9.83 -2.05
CA SER A 117 -18.50 -10.33 -2.04
C SER A 117 -19.04 -10.54 -0.62
N LEU A 118 -18.22 -11.09 0.29
CA LEU A 118 -18.60 -11.31 1.70
C LEU A 118 -18.81 -10.00 2.47
N PHE A 119 -18.10 -8.93 2.11
CA PHE A 119 -18.32 -7.59 2.64
C PHE A 119 -19.53 -6.87 2.02
N GLY A 120 -20.25 -7.51 1.10
CA GLY A 120 -21.46 -6.97 0.50
C GLY A 120 -21.20 -5.88 -0.55
N ALA A 121 -20.02 -5.86 -1.17
CA ALA A 121 -19.74 -4.89 -2.23
C ALA A 121 -20.52 -5.19 -3.51
N HIS A 122 -20.98 -4.12 -4.17
CA HIS A 122 -21.52 -4.17 -5.52
C HIS A 122 -20.37 -4.21 -6.53
N ILE A 123 -20.14 -5.37 -7.14
CA ILE A 123 -19.03 -5.59 -8.05
C ILE A 123 -19.48 -5.37 -9.50
N HIS A 124 -18.81 -4.45 -10.18
CA HIS A 124 -18.94 -4.18 -11.61
C HIS A 124 -17.73 -4.74 -12.34
N PHE A 125 -17.92 -5.72 -13.22
CA PHE A 125 -16.83 -6.29 -14.03
C PHE A 125 -16.64 -5.47 -15.29
N THR A 126 -15.44 -4.91 -15.49
CA THR A 126 -15.19 -3.83 -16.45
C THR A 126 -14.24 -4.21 -17.60
N LYS A 127 -14.05 -5.51 -17.86
CA LYS A 127 -13.14 -6.00 -18.93
C LYS A 127 -11.73 -5.41 -18.76
N GLU A 128 -11.13 -4.82 -19.78
CA GLU A 128 -9.75 -4.29 -19.69
C GLU A 128 -9.61 -3.08 -18.76
N ASN A 129 -10.70 -2.36 -18.48
CA ASN A 129 -10.69 -1.19 -17.61
C ASN A 129 -10.52 -1.63 -16.16
N ARG A 130 -9.44 -1.20 -15.49
CA ARG A 130 -9.15 -1.59 -14.09
C ARG A 130 -8.69 -0.44 -13.21
N LYS A 131 -8.47 0.75 -13.79
CA LYS A 131 -7.86 1.91 -13.12
C LYS A 131 -8.91 2.98 -12.79
N GLY A 132 -10.16 2.77 -13.18
CA GLY A 132 -11.28 3.64 -12.82
C GLY A 132 -11.88 4.40 -14.00
N GLU A 133 -11.59 3.95 -15.22
CA GLU A 133 -12.07 4.51 -16.47
C GLU A 133 -13.61 4.64 -16.49
N ASP A 134 -14.31 3.67 -15.89
CA ASP A 134 -15.77 3.61 -15.86
C ASP A 134 -16.40 4.20 -14.57
N ILE A 135 -15.60 4.72 -13.63
CA ILE A 135 -16.09 5.34 -12.38
C ILE A 135 -17.10 6.47 -12.66
N PRO A 136 -16.88 7.39 -13.62
CA PRO A 136 -17.82 8.48 -13.89
C PRO A 136 -19.25 8.00 -14.17
N ASN A 137 -19.40 6.91 -14.94
CA ASN A 137 -20.70 6.35 -15.31
C ASN A 137 -21.45 5.78 -14.08
N VAL A 138 -20.73 5.05 -13.21
CA VAL A 138 -21.32 4.50 -11.97
C VAL A 138 -21.71 5.63 -11.01
N VAL A 139 -20.85 6.65 -10.88
CA VAL A 139 -21.11 7.82 -10.03
C VAL A 139 -22.35 8.58 -10.50
N GLU A 140 -22.52 8.80 -11.80
CA GLU A 140 -23.70 9.45 -12.35
C GLU A 140 -24.97 8.64 -12.07
N GLY A 141 -24.94 7.33 -12.30
CA GLY A 141 -26.07 6.44 -12.00
C GLY A 141 -26.48 6.47 -10.52
N LEU A 142 -25.50 6.47 -9.60
CA LEU A 142 -25.76 6.56 -8.17
C LEU A 142 -26.39 7.90 -7.77
N LYS A 143 -25.90 9.01 -8.34
CA LYS A 143 -26.50 10.33 -8.11
C LYS A 143 -27.95 10.39 -8.61
N LEU A 144 -28.24 9.84 -9.78
CA LEU A 144 -29.60 9.75 -10.31
C LEU A 144 -30.52 8.89 -9.43
N ALA A 145 -29.96 7.90 -8.74
CA ALA A 145 -30.66 7.07 -7.76
C ALA A 145 -30.81 7.74 -6.36
N GLY A 146 -30.33 8.98 -6.19
CA GLY A 146 -30.45 9.74 -4.94
C GLY A 146 -29.32 9.52 -3.94
N HIS A 147 -28.24 8.83 -4.32
CA HIS A 147 -27.07 8.62 -3.47
C HIS A 147 -26.05 9.76 -3.55
N THR A 148 -25.19 9.85 -2.54
CA THR A 148 -24.07 10.79 -2.44
C THR A 148 -22.72 10.05 -2.48
N PRO A 149 -22.23 9.70 -3.69
CA PRO A 149 -21.02 8.91 -3.85
C PRO A 149 -19.74 9.67 -3.54
N TYR A 150 -18.84 9.00 -2.82
CA TYR A 150 -17.46 9.41 -2.60
C TYR A 150 -16.51 8.56 -3.46
N VAL A 151 -15.78 9.20 -4.37
CA VAL A 151 -14.81 8.51 -5.23
C VAL A 151 -13.48 8.37 -4.51
N ILE A 152 -12.98 7.14 -4.42
CA ILE A 152 -11.66 6.84 -3.89
C ILE A 152 -10.74 6.54 -5.08
N PRO A 153 -9.62 7.29 -5.25
CA PRO A 153 -8.72 7.07 -6.37
C PRO A 153 -8.02 5.72 -6.25
N TYR A 154 -7.48 5.24 -7.38
CA TYR A 154 -6.79 3.96 -7.47
C TYR A 154 -5.73 3.79 -6.34
N GLY A 155 -5.90 2.73 -5.55
CA GLY A 155 -5.00 2.41 -4.43
C GLY A 155 -5.07 3.39 -3.23
N GLY A 156 -6.09 4.26 -3.19
CA GLY A 156 -6.28 5.29 -2.17
C GLY A 156 -5.13 6.30 -2.19
N SER A 157 -4.62 6.62 -3.37
CA SER A 157 -3.48 7.52 -3.54
C SER A 157 -3.91 8.92 -3.92
N ASN A 158 -4.15 9.72 -2.88
CA ASN A 158 -4.29 11.17 -2.91
C ASN A 158 -3.57 11.74 -1.68
N ASP A 159 -3.60 13.06 -1.56
CA ASP A 159 -3.11 13.83 -0.42
C ASP A 159 -3.61 13.28 0.94
N LEU A 160 -4.93 13.05 1.08
CA LEU A 160 -5.50 12.46 2.30
C LEU A 160 -4.97 11.04 2.55
N GLY A 161 -4.91 10.21 1.53
CA GLY A 161 -4.40 8.84 1.65
C GLY A 161 -2.92 8.78 2.02
N ALA A 162 -2.11 9.73 1.55
CA ALA A 162 -0.70 9.84 1.90
C ALA A 162 -0.49 10.23 3.37
N CYS A 163 -1.42 11.00 3.97
CA CYS A 163 -1.39 11.35 5.40
C CYS A 163 -1.29 10.13 6.32
N GLY A 164 -1.98 9.04 5.97
CA GLY A 164 -1.91 7.78 6.72
C GLY A 164 -0.50 7.20 6.81
N PHE A 165 0.34 7.43 5.80
CA PHE A 165 1.74 7.00 5.78
C PHE A 165 2.73 8.02 6.35
N ILE A 166 2.34 9.30 6.43
CA ILE A 166 3.06 10.28 7.24
C ILE A 166 2.99 9.86 8.71
N GLU A 167 1.77 9.60 9.20
CA GLU A 167 1.54 9.14 10.57
C GLU A 167 2.23 7.79 10.84
N ALA A 168 2.26 6.89 9.85
CA ALA A 168 2.96 5.62 9.99
C ALA A 168 4.49 5.77 10.13
N GLY A 169 5.11 6.74 9.44
CA GLY A 169 6.53 7.03 9.61
C GLY A 169 6.83 7.68 10.97
N LEU A 170 5.96 8.57 11.45
CA LEU A 170 6.02 9.13 12.81
C LEU A 170 5.77 8.06 13.90
N GLU A 171 4.97 7.05 13.60
CA GLU A 171 4.77 5.87 14.44
C GLU A 171 6.05 5.05 14.51
N LEU A 172 6.68 4.76 13.36
CA LEU A 172 7.92 4.00 13.28
C LEU A 172 9.05 4.65 14.09
N SER A 173 9.21 5.97 14.03
CA SER A 173 10.27 6.67 14.76
C SER A 173 10.17 6.60 16.28
N LYS A 174 8.99 6.22 16.80
CA LYS A 174 8.79 5.96 18.24
C LYS A 174 9.04 4.50 18.61
N GLN A 175 9.19 3.61 17.63
CA GLN A 175 9.30 2.16 17.83
C GLN A 175 10.74 1.65 17.72
N ILE A 176 11.61 2.37 17.01
CA ILE A 176 12.99 1.94 16.76
C ILE A 176 13.97 3.11 16.88
N ASP A 177 15.25 2.78 16.99
CA ASP A 177 16.33 3.75 16.85
C ASP A 177 16.54 4.08 15.36
N MET A 178 16.10 5.27 14.97
CA MET A 178 16.19 5.72 13.58
C MET A 178 17.63 6.03 13.14
N GLU A 179 18.56 6.29 14.05
CA GLU A 179 19.97 6.56 13.72
C GLU A 179 20.70 5.28 13.27
N ASN A 180 20.21 4.13 13.72
CA ASN A 180 20.72 2.83 13.30
C ASN A 180 20.07 2.31 12.01
N LEU A 181 18.98 2.93 11.55
CA LEU A 181 18.28 2.54 10.34
C LEU A 181 19.02 3.09 9.10
N SER A 182 19.46 2.20 8.23
CA SER A 182 20.13 2.55 6.98
C SER A 182 19.17 2.67 5.79
N GLN A 183 18.19 1.76 5.71
CA GLN A 183 17.33 1.66 4.55
C GLN A 183 15.97 1.03 4.87
N VAL A 184 14.93 1.52 4.19
CA VAL A 184 13.56 0.99 4.24
C VAL A 184 13.16 0.50 2.85
N PHE A 185 12.65 -0.72 2.76
CA PHE A 185 12.18 -1.37 1.54
C PHE A 185 10.67 -1.55 1.58
N PHE A 186 9.99 -1.25 0.48
CA PHE A 186 8.54 -1.45 0.37
C PHE A 186 8.09 -1.53 -1.09
N ALA A 187 6.95 -2.18 -1.32
CA ALA A 187 6.31 -2.20 -2.62
C ALA A 187 5.68 -0.84 -2.96
N SER A 188 5.97 -0.29 -4.14
CA SER A 188 5.43 0.97 -4.65
C SER A 188 4.68 0.74 -5.96
N SER A 189 3.39 1.09 -5.99
CA SER A 189 2.53 0.86 -7.17
C SER A 189 1.62 2.04 -7.48
N SER A 190 0.84 2.53 -6.52
CA SER A 190 -0.02 3.72 -6.71
C SER A 190 0.53 4.98 -6.02
N GLY A 191 1.68 4.90 -5.36
CA GLY A 191 2.42 6.06 -4.85
C GLY A 191 2.09 6.57 -3.45
N GLY A 192 0.85 6.50 -2.96
CA GLY A 192 0.49 7.15 -1.68
C GLY A 192 1.24 6.66 -0.43
N THR A 193 1.67 5.39 -0.41
CA THR A 193 2.57 4.90 0.65
C THR A 193 3.96 5.52 0.53
N HIS A 194 4.51 5.58 -0.69
CA HIS A 194 5.83 6.16 -0.96
C HIS A 194 5.85 7.66 -0.60
N ALA A 195 4.89 8.42 -1.10
CA ALA A 195 4.78 9.86 -0.86
C ALA A 195 4.66 10.18 0.65
N GLY A 196 3.79 9.46 1.38
CA GLY A 196 3.66 9.66 2.82
C GLY A 196 4.94 9.35 3.60
N LEU A 197 5.67 8.29 3.24
CA LEU A 197 6.94 7.95 3.87
C LEU A 197 8.04 8.97 3.57
N MET A 198 8.10 9.51 2.35
CA MET A 198 9.03 10.61 2.01
C MET A 198 8.80 11.83 2.89
N ILE A 199 7.53 12.20 3.08
CA ILE A 199 7.17 13.34 3.93
C ILE A 199 7.49 13.07 5.39
N ALA A 200 7.18 11.87 5.91
CA ALA A 200 7.56 11.49 7.27
C ALA A 200 9.08 11.59 7.49
N LYS A 201 9.88 11.08 6.54
CA LYS A 201 11.34 11.14 6.60
C LYS A 201 11.85 12.59 6.68
N SER A 202 11.29 13.50 5.87
CA SER A 202 11.64 14.92 5.91
C SER A 202 11.24 15.58 7.23
N ILE A 203 10.02 15.33 7.74
CA ILE A 203 9.54 15.86 9.03
C ILE A 203 10.43 15.41 10.19
N LEU A 204 10.89 14.15 10.15
CA LEU A 204 11.75 13.56 11.18
C LEU A 204 13.23 13.88 10.99
N ASN A 205 13.60 14.63 9.95
CA ASN A 205 14.98 14.93 9.55
C ASN A 205 15.88 13.69 9.50
N GLN A 206 15.40 12.63 8.85
CA GLN A 206 16.07 11.33 8.81
C GLN A 206 16.87 11.13 7.52
N ASN A 207 17.99 10.42 7.63
CA ASN A 207 18.93 10.22 6.53
C ASN A 207 18.91 8.81 5.92
N HIS A 208 18.11 7.87 6.46
CA HIS A 208 17.97 6.53 5.89
C HIS A 208 17.43 6.58 4.45
N SER A 209 17.83 5.64 3.61
CA SER A 209 17.29 5.51 2.26
C SER A 209 15.86 4.95 2.30
N LEU A 210 14.94 5.51 1.53
CA LEU A 210 13.62 4.94 1.28
C LEU A 210 13.61 4.34 -0.12
N THR A 211 13.50 3.03 -0.27
CA THR A 211 13.54 2.35 -1.57
C THR A 211 12.20 1.72 -1.87
N GLY A 212 11.42 2.41 -2.72
CA GLY A 212 10.21 1.83 -3.30
C GLY A 212 10.56 0.88 -4.44
N ILE A 213 10.06 -0.36 -4.37
CA ILE A 213 10.19 -1.34 -5.45
C ILE A 213 8.97 -1.23 -6.36
N GLN A 214 9.18 -0.90 -7.63
CA GLN A 214 8.10 -0.70 -8.58
C GLN A 214 7.42 -2.05 -8.93
N ILE A 215 6.09 -2.08 -8.85
CA ILE A 215 5.31 -3.30 -9.07
C ILE A 215 4.61 -3.33 -10.44
N ASP A 216 4.12 -2.18 -10.92
CA ASP A 216 3.45 -2.08 -12.22
C ASP A 216 4.35 -1.34 -13.22
N LYS A 217 4.40 -1.82 -14.47
CA LYS A 217 5.13 -1.19 -15.58
C LYS A 217 4.38 0.02 -16.15
N ALA A 218 3.08 0.12 -15.87
CA ALA A 218 2.21 1.06 -16.55
C ALA A 218 2.47 2.52 -16.13
N GLU A 219 2.65 3.37 -17.14
CA GLU A 219 2.48 4.82 -17.04
C GLU A 219 0.97 5.14 -16.87
N LEU A 220 0.62 6.14 -16.06
CA LEU A 220 -0.73 6.70 -16.05
C LEU A 220 -0.71 8.04 -16.79
N ALA A 221 -1.61 8.19 -17.78
CA ALA A 221 -1.81 9.45 -18.50
C ALA A 221 -0.52 10.07 -19.08
N GLY A 222 0.41 9.24 -19.56
CA GLY A 222 1.68 9.68 -20.16
C GLY A 222 2.74 10.18 -19.17
N LYS A 223 2.55 9.92 -17.88
CA LYS A 223 3.54 10.20 -16.83
C LYS A 223 4.22 8.92 -16.36
N THR A 224 5.51 9.02 -16.08
CA THR A 224 6.22 7.94 -15.38
C THR A 224 5.70 7.82 -13.95
N PHE A 225 5.67 6.61 -13.41
CA PHE A 225 5.24 6.40 -12.02
C PHE A 225 6.09 7.19 -11.01
N LYS A 226 7.37 7.43 -11.32
CA LYS A 226 8.24 8.30 -10.51
C LYS A 226 7.73 9.74 -10.44
N GLN A 227 7.22 10.29 -11.55
CA GLN A 227 6.62 11.63 -11.57
C GLN A 227 5.33 11.67 -10.76
N GLU A 228 4.51 10.62 -10.79
CA GLU A 228 3.28 10.58 -9.97
C GLU A 228 3.58 10.58 -8.48
N VAL A 229 4.59 9.80 -8.04
CA VAL A 229 5.02 9.82 -6.64
C VAL A 229 5.50 11.21 -6.23
N LEU A 230 6.28 11.87 -7.10
CA LEU A 230 6.79 13.22 -6.88
C LEU A 230 5.65 14.24 -6.75
N GLU A 231 4.74 14.25 -7.72
CA GLU A 231 3.58 15.15 -7.73
C GLU A 231 2.71 14.93 -6.50
N LEU A 232 2.46 13.67 -6.13
CA LEU A 232 1.68 13.32 -4.94
C LEU A 232 2.36 13.79 -3.65
N ALA A 233 3.68 13.63 -3.52
CA ALA A 233 4.42 14.10 -2.36
C ALA A 233 4.34 15.63 -2.23
N ASN A 234 4.57 16.36 -3.32
CA ASN A 234 4.48 17.82 -3.34
C ASN A 234 3.04 18.32 -3.10
N ALA A 235 2.03 17.67 -3.69
CA ALA A 235 0.63 18.01 -3.45
C ALA A 235 0.24 17.77 -1.99
N THR A 236 0.69 16.67 -1.38
CA THR A 236 0.43 16.38 0.04
C THR A 236 1.14 17.38 0.95
N ALA A 237 2.38 17.75 0.66
CA ALA A 237 3.10 18.77 1.43
C ALA A 237 2.37 20.12 1.38
N SER A 238 1.93 20.55 0.19
CA SER A 238 1.13 21.76 0.00
C SER A 238 -0.22 21.69 0.73
N PHE A 239 -0.94 20.58 0.61
CA PHE A 239 -2.21 20.33 1.32
C PHE A 239 -2.08 20.47 2.83
N LEU A 240 -0.95 20.03 3.39
CA LEU A 240 -0.65 20.13 4.83
C LEU A 240 0.03 21.46 5.22
N ASN A 241 0.22 22.39 4.29
CA ASN A 241 0.96 23.64 4.47
C ASN A 241 2.37 23.43 5.06
N LEU A 242 3.05 22.38 4.61
CA LEU A 242 4.44 22.10 4.99
C LEU A 242 5.39 22.85 4.05
N ASP A 243 6.44 23.43 4.63
CA ASP A 243 7.54 24.03 3.89
C ASP A 243 8.51 22.93 3.39
N LEU A 244 7.99 22.07 2.51
CA LEU A 244 8.69 20.94 1.92
C LEU A 244 8.39 20.91 0.42
N ALA A 245 9.46 20.81 -0.37
CA ALA A 245 9.38 20.59 -1.81
C ALA A 245 10.39 19.51 -2.19
N TYR A 246 9.95 18.59 -3.04
CA TYR A 246 10.73 17.47 -3.52
C TYR A 246 11.05 17.66 -4.99
N THR A 247 12.23 17.18 -5.39
CA THR A 247 12.59 16.99 -6.78
C THR A 247 12.64 15.49 -7.14
N ALA A 248 12.85 15.19 -8.43
CA ALA A 248 12.87 13.81 -8.89
C ALA A 248 14.03 12.99 -8.28
N GLN A 249 15.07 13.64 -7.78
CA GLN A 249 16.25 13.01 -7.20
C GLN A 249 15.91 12.33 -5.86
N GLU A 250 14.95 12.87 -5.10
CA GLU A 250 14.51 12.35 -3.81
C GLU A 250 13.57 11.15 -3.94
N VAL A 251 12.99 10.91 -5.12
CA VAL A 251 12.15 9.73 -5.38
C VAL A 251 13.04 8.56 -5.81
N VAL A 252 13.37 7.69 -4.85
CA VAL A 252 14.13 6.46 -5.11
C VAL A 252 13.16 5.32 -5.38
N LEU A 253 13.06 4.97 -6.67
CA LEU A 253 12.19 3.94 -7.19
C LEU A 253 13.01 2.94 -8.00
N ASP A 254 13.03 1.69 -7.55
CA ASP A 254 13.76 0.60 -8.21
C ASP A 254 12.81 -0.19 -9.12
N ASN A 255 13.09 -0.18 -10.42
CA ASN A 255 12.27 -0.83 -11.44
C ASN A 255 12.91 -2.10 -12.03
N HIS A 256 14.05 -2.55 -11.52
CA HIS A 256 14.76 -3.73 -12.04
C HIS A 256 14.01 -5.05 -11.77
N TYR A 257 13.12 -5.07 -10.78
CA TYR A 257 12.38 -6.27 -10.36
C TYR A 257 11.01 -6.40 -11.03
N LEU A 258 10.70 -5.60 -12.06
CA LEU A 258 9.39 -5.60 -12.72
C LEU A 258 9.01 -6.92 -13.42
N GLY A 259 10.01 -7.73 -13.77
CA GLY A 259 9.82 -9.02 -14.44
C GLY A 259 8.96 -8.88 -15.71
N GLU A 260 7.98 -9.76 -15.88
CA GLU A 260 7.02 -9.71 -16.99
C GLU A 260 5.95 -8.63 -16.80
N GLY A 261 5.70 -8.16 -15.58
CA GLY A 261 4.80 -7.05 -15.29
C GLY A 261 3.93 -7.28 -14.06
N TYR A 262 2.82 -6.54 -13.99
CA TYR A 262 1.89 -6.57 -12.87
C TYR A 262 1.15 -7.91 -12.78
N GLY A 263 1.11 -8.49 -11.59
CA GLY A 263 0.34 -9.70 -11.30
C GLY A 263 0.99 -11.01 -11.78
N VAL A 264 2.15 -10.95 -12.42
CA VAL A 264 2.88 -12.14 -12.89
C VAL A 264 3.91 -12.57 -11.84
N LEU A 265 3.81 -13.82 -11.40
CA LEU A 265 4.66 -14.43 -10.37
C LEU A 265 5.92 -15.04 -11.00
N SER A 266 7.10 -14.47 -10.75
CA SER A 266 8.38 -15.02 -11.20
C SER A 266 9.01 -15.96 -10.15
N ALA A 267 10.16 -16.56 -10.49
CA ALA A 267 10.92 -17.38 -9.57
C ALA A 267 11.40 -16.59 -8.35
N GLN A 268 11.78 -15.32 -8.53
CA GLN A 268 12.29 -14.47 -7.45
C GLN A 268 11.22 -14.23 -6.37
N GLU A 269 9.97 -13.94 -6.76
CA GLU A 269 8.89 -13.80 -5.80
C GLU A 269 8.56 -15.12 -5.10
N ARG A 270 8.55 -16.25 -5.83
CA ARG A 270 8.31 -17.57 -5.23
C ARG A 270 9.37 -17.92 -4.19
N GLU A 271 10.64 -17.72 -4.52
CA GLU A 271 11.75 -17.96 -3.60
C GLU A 271 11.69 -17.04 -2.38
N ALA A 272 11.35 -15.76 -2.56
CA ALA A 272 11.19 -14.81 -1.46
C ALA A 272 10.04 -15.19 -0.52
N ILE A 273 8.89 -15.58 -1.09
CA ILE A 273 7.72 -16.07 -0.32
C ILE A 273 8.11 -17.31 0.47
N GLN A 274 8.72 -18.30 -0.19
CA GLN A 274 9.12 -19.55 0.46
C GLN A 274 10.17 -19.31 1.55
N LEU A 275 11.16 -18.44 1.28
CA LEU A 275 12.21 -18.09 2.23
C LEU A 275 11.62 -17.50 3.50
N LEU A 276 10.81 -16.45 3.40
CA LEU A 276 10.24 -15.82 4.60
C LEU A 276 9.26 -16.76 5.32
N ALA A 277 8.46 -17.54 4.57
CA ALA A 277 7.53 -18.49 5.16
C ALA A 277 8.26 -19.57 5.98
N THR A 278 9.37 -20.10 5.47
CA THR A 278 10.11 -21.19 6.13
C THR A 278 11.11 -20.75 7.18
N THR A 279 11.55 -19.50 7.15
CA THR A 279 12.52 -18.96 8.11
C THR A 279 11.86 -18.19 9.25
N GLU A 280 10.75 -17.52 8.99
CA GLU A 280 10.09 -16.63 9.96
C GLU A 280 8.60 -16.94 10.17
N GLY A 281 8.01 -17.85 9.40
CA GLY A 281 6.57 -18.16 9.50
C GLY A 281 5.67 -17.01 9.01
N ILE A 282 6.19 -16.13 8.16
CA ILE A 282 5.48 -14.95 7.66
C ILE A 282 5.26 -15.08 6.15
N LEU A 283 4.03 -14.79 5.71
CA LEU A 283 3.62 -14.92 4.32
C LEU A 283 3.63 -13.58 3.59
N LEU A 284 4.27 -13.55 2.43
CA LEU A 284 4.21 -12.43 1.48
C LEU A 284 3.18 -12.73 0.39
N ASP A 285 2.61 -11.69 -0.20
CA ASP A 285 1.74 -11.84 -1.37
C ASP A 285 2.54 -11.94 -2.68
N PRO A 286 1.98 -12.62 -3.70
CA PRO A 286 2.69 -12.91 -4.95
C PRO A 286 2.89 -11.71 -5.88
N VAL A 287 2.24 -10.56 -5.62
CA VAL A 287 2.23 -9.42 -6.54
C VAL A 287 3.08 -8.26 -6.01
N TYR A 288 2.95 -7.93 -4.72
CA TYR A 288 3.56 -6.72 -4.16
C TYR A 288 4.73 -7.04 -3.24
N THR A 289 4.44 -7.61 -2.08
CA THR A 289 5.38 -7.81 -1.00
C THR A 289 6.39 -8.92 -1.31
N GLY A 290 6.02 -9.96 -2.06
CA GLY A 290 6.95 -10.97 -2.56
C GLY A 290 8.08 -10.35 -3.40
N ARG A 291 7.72 -9.46 -4.34
CA ARG A 291 8.67 -8.77 -5.21
C ARG A 291 9.54 -7.78 -4.45
N ALA A 292 8.92 -6.93 -3.62
CA ALA A 292 9.66 -5.96 -2.83
C ALA A 292 10.64 -6.63 -1.85
N PHE A 293 10.25 -7.79 -1.30
CA PHE A 293 11.09 -8.56 -0.41
C PHE A 293 12.22 -9.26 -1.15
N ALA A 294 11.95 -9.83 -2.33
CA ALA A 294 12.98 -10.40 -3.20
C ALA A 294 14.08 -9.37 -3.51
N ALA A 295 13.70 -8.13 -3.81
CA ALA A 295 14.64 -7.04 -4.04
C ALA A 295 15.50 -6.71 -2.81
N MET A 296 14.91 -6.69 -1.61
CA MET A 296 15.67 -6.48 -0.37
C MET A 296 16.67 -7.62 -0.16
N VAL A 297 16.24 -8.88 -0.31
CA VAL A 297 17.10 -10.05 -0.16
C VAL A 297 18.26 -10.02 -1.15
N ASP A 298 18.00 -9.66 -2.39
CA ASP A 298 19.02 -9.51 -3.43
C ASP A 298 20.06 -8.43 -3.06
N LYS A 299 19.62 -7.25 -2.61
CA LYS A 299 20.55 -6.18 -2.16
C LYS A 299 21.35 -6.54 -0.91
N ILE A 300 20.80 -7.36 -0.01
CA ILE A 300 21.54 -7.89 1.13
C ILE A 300 22.63 -8.85 0.63
N LYS A 301 22.27 -9.80 -0.24
CA LYS A 301 23.21 -10.79 -0.80
C LYS A 301 24.29 -10.14 -1.66
N SER A 302 24.00 -9.05 -2.35
CA SER A 302 24.97 -8.32 -3.16
C SER A 302 26.00 -7.54 -2.32
N GLY A 303 25.85 -7.48 -0.99
CA GLY A 303 26.77 -6.78 -0.09
C GLY A 303 26.71 -5.26 -0.18
N ASN A 304 25.65 -4.69 -0.79
CA ASN A 304 25.49 -3.25 -0.99
C ASN A 304 24.89 -2.52 0.23
N LEU A 305 24.73 -3.21 1.36
CA LEU A 305 24.13 -2.68 2.58
C LEU A 305 25.13 -2.76 3.75
N PRO A 306 25.18 -1.73 4.62
CA PRO A 306 26.08 -1.69 5.77
C PRO A 306 25.73 -2.77 6.79
N ARG A 307 26.69 -3.65 7.12
CA ARG A 307 26.47 -4.81 8.01
C ARG A 307 26.24 -4.46 9.47
N ASP A 308 26.72 -3.31 9.92
CA ASP A 308 26.60 -2.79 11.28
C ASP A 308 25.33 -1.96 11.52
N LYS A 309 24.43 -1.93 10.52
CA LYS A 309 23.18 -1.16 10.54
C LYS A 309 21.96 -2.04 10.45
N GLN A 310 20.80 -1.41 10.60
CA GLN A 310 19.50 -2.03 10.39
C GLN A 310 18.94 -1.69 9.02
N VAL A 311 18.22 -2.64 8.43
CA VAL A 311 17.31 -2.42 7.30
C VAL A 311 15.90 -2.81 7.71
N LEU A 312 14.91 -2.13 7.16
CA LEU A 312 13.51 -2.40 7.48
C LEU A 312 12.72 -2.76 6.22
N PHE A 313 12.04 -3.90 6.25
CA PHE A 313 11.02 -4.23 5.29
C PHE A 313 9.64 -3.75 5.77
N TRP A 314 8.97 -2.93 4.97
CA TRP A 314 7.58 -2.55 5.25
C TRP A 314 6.62 -3.56 4.64
N HIS A 315 6.12 -4.48 5.46
CA HIS A 315 5.17 -5.48 5.01
C HIS A 315 3.78 -4.86 4.88
N THR A 316 3.38 -4.56 3.65
CA THR A 316 2.14 -3.85 3.34
C THR A 316 0.88 -4.74 3.25
N GLY A 317 0.97 -5.99 3.68
CA GLY A 317 -0.09 -7.00 3.57
C GLY A 317 -0.20 -7.62 2.18
N GLY A 318 -1.40 -8.08 1.84
CA GLY A 318 -1.72 -8.70 0.55
C GLY A 318 -1.98 -10.21 0.61
N THR A 319 -1.81 -10.82 1.79
CA THR A 319 -1.90 -12.26 2.03
C THR A 319 -3.10 -12.97 1.40
N PRO A 320 -4.33 -12.42 1.38
CA PRO A 320 -5.47 -13.10 0.75
C PRO A 320 -5.26 -13.43 -0.74
N SER A 321 -4.41 -12.67 -1.44
CA SER A 321 -4.09 -12.95 -2.84
C SER A 321 -3.40 -14.31 -3.04
N LEU A 322 -2.73 -14.87 -2.02
CA LEU A 322 -2.10 -16.21 -2.11
C LEU A 322 -3.08 -17.28 -2.58
N PHE A 323 -4.31 -17.24 -2.10
CA PHE A 323 -5.34 -18.23 -2.44
C PHE A 323 -5.83 -18.14 -3.89
N ALA A 324 -5.57 -17.03 -4.59
CA ALA A 324 -5.82 -16.90 -6.02
C ALA A 324 -4.66 -17.44 -6.88
N TYR A 325 -3.49 -17.65 -6.29
CA TYR A 325 -2.26 -18.11 -6.97
C TYR A 325 -1.85 -19.53 -6.56
N SER A 326 -2.75 -20.29 -5.93
CA SER A 326 -2.41 -21.59 -5.31
C SER A 326 -1.66 -22.54 -6.25
N ALA A 327 -2.13 -22.70 -7.49
CA ALA A 327 -1.53 -23.59 -8.49
C ALA A 327 -0.15 -23.13 -9.02
N MET A 328 0.26 -21.89 -8.72
CA MET A 328 1.56 -21.34 -9.13
C MET A 328 2.57 -21.32 -7.99
N LEU A 329 2.11 -21.51 -6.75
CA LEU A 329 2.94 -21.41 -5.54
C LEU A 329 3.37 -22.77 -5.00
N VAL A 330 2.54 -23.80 -5.20
CA VAL A 330 2.78 -25.19 -4.78
C VAL A 330 2.53 -26.17 -5.91
#